data_AF-A0A1Y2L770-F1
#
_entry.id   AF-A0A1Y2L770-F1
#
_cell.length_a   1.000
_cell.length_b   1.000
_cell.length_c   1.000
_cell.angle_alpha   90.00
_cell.angle_beta   90.00
_cell.angle_gamma   90.00
#
_symmetry.space_group_name_H-M   'P 1'
#
loop_
_entity.id
_entity.type
_entity.pdbx_description
1 polymer ?
#
loop_
_entity_poly.entity_id
_entity_poly.type
_entity_poly.pdbx_seq_one_letter_code
_entity_poly.pdbx_strand_id
1 'polypeptide(L)'
;MSIEQSLTGFGDNCVITRDFTRYDQGYQDKALKYIDNLGALSIALRKFSEYSRTMLASQQLYIYAKWLARYTAYWPELDRMVDRLENSFDDADQCYVARQSSIDGSWGWQYNEFHHKFDATIVRLHELVREGRAPRYPLSFLEPIATAPAMRDYLEKLLVSDIATTGRNQRDEFGSVICCLAQLCFKPSLRRYAQENVLGIELDQSYVDAFRDFLDEIQNPETGYWGPWYVSDGKTYRYDDLSYTFHIVSYRKGRVGYWPNIIRTTLESSTFEYPQGWLSRGAFNNHNNYDVAKIFRYGWPHMRSSERELARDQIAGMLDWCLAQSLKRDGSFVPDSKFYNSLESCYYFGVSFLDEVGYFQSSKRFWTSQKFPYAPVIQSRIRRKLDEFDTENPSVIAAKWKIGPDAVLGDTVQGALPKLANARTARISHLSGDDCASTEEREFEYILRPNNDG
;
A
#
# COMPACT_ATOMS: atom_id res chain seq x y z
N MET A 1 -17.56 -17.80 -9.77
CA MET A 1 -17.78 -17.42 -11.19
C MET A 1 -16.43 -17.31 -11.88
N SER A 2 -16.39 -17.68 -13.16
CA SER A 2 -15.19 -17.77 -14.02
C SER A 2 -14.42 -16.44 -14.05
N ILE A 3 -13.12 -16.50 -14.39
CA ILE A 3 -12.26 -15.32 -14.62
C ILE A 3 -12.81 -14.42 -15.73
N GLU A 4 -13.74 -14.94 -16.55
CA GLU A 4 -14.59 -14.08 -17.38
C GLU A 4 -15.09 -12.91 -16.55
N GLN A 5 -15.54 -13.01 -15.29
CA GLN A 5 -16.01 -11.84 -14.52
C GLN A 5 -14.96 -10.87 -13.97
N SER A 6 -13.69 -11.25 -13.80
CA SER A 6 -12.65 -10.24 -13.51
C SER A 6 -12.08 -9.61 -14.79
N LEU A 7 -12.33 -10.23 -15.95
CA LEU A 7 -12.15 -9.63 -17.27
C LEU A 7 -13.44 -9.01 -17.84
N THR A 8 -14.63 -9.28 -17.26
CA THR A 8 -15.99 -8.87 -17.71
C THR A 8 -16.76 -8.05 -16.68
N GLY A 9 -16.13 -7.66 -15.56
CA GLY A 9 -16.46 -6.39 -14.90
C GLY A 9 -16.25 -5.20 -15.84
N PHE A 10 -15.49 -5.44 -16.91
CA PHE A 10 -15.29 -4.57 -18.04
C PHE A 10 -15.79 -5.30 -19.28
N GLY A 11 -16.92 -4.86 -19.86
CA GLY A 11 -17.28 -5.33 -21.20
C GLY A 11 -16.17 -5.05 -22.22
N ASP A 12 -16.37 -5.45 -23.47
CA ASP A 12 -15.55 -5.18 -24.67
C ASP A 12 -15.15 -3.68 -24.90
N ASN A 13 -15.49 -2.79 -23.96
CA ASN A 13 -15.28 -1.35 -23.94
C ASN A 13 -14.15 -0.86 -23.01
N CYS A 14 -13.41 -1.72 -22.30
CA CYS A 14 -12.25 -1.24 -21.54
C CYS A 14 -11.04 -0.96 -22.46
N VAL A 15 -10.61 0.31 -22.48
CA VAL A 15 -9.48 0.79 -23.28
C VAL A 15 -8.23 -0.07 -23.09
N ILE A 16 -7.96 -0.49 -21.85
CA ILE A 16 -6.78 -1.28 -21.47
C ILE A 16 -6.79 -2.65 -22.16
N THR A 17 -7.84 -3.45 -21.94
CA THR A 17 -7.96 -4.81 -22.51
C THR A 17 -7.96 -4.77 -24.03
N ARG A 18 -8.69 -3.81 -24.61
CA ARG A 18 -8.73 -3.59 -26.06
C ARG A 18 -7.34 -3.31 -26.61
N ASP A 19 -6.58 -2.41 -25.98
CA ASP A 19 -5.29 -1.99 -26.50
C ASP A 19 -4.20 -3.04 -26.32
N PHE A 20 -4.23 -3.81 -25.24
CA PHE A 20 -3.40 -5.01 -25.15
C PHE A 20 -3.72 -6.02 -26.24
N THR A 21 -5.01 -6.23 -26.56
CA THR A 21 -5.44 -7.13 -27.63
C THR A 21 -5.02 -6.62 -29.01
N ARG A 22 -4.91 -5.30 -29.20
CA ARG A 22 -4.36 -4.69 -30.42
C ARG A 22 -2.87 -4.90 -30.56
N TYR A 23 -2.13 -4.79 -29.44
CA TYR A 23 -0.70 -5.06 -29.41
C TYR A 23 -0.41 -6.55 -29.66
N ASP A 24 -1.15 -7.45 -29.01
CA ASP A 24 -1.06 -8.90 -29.18
C ASP A 24 -2.45 -9.52 -29.21
N GLN A 25 -2.85 -10.06 -30.37
CA GLN A 25 -4.16 -10.69 -30.57
C GLN A 25 -4.41 -11.87 -29.61
N GLY A 26 -3.35 -12.53 -29.11
CA GLY A 26 -3.44 -13.62 -28.15
C GLY A 26 -3.29 -13.18 -26.69
N TYR A 27 -3.35 -11.88 -26.39
CA TYR A 27 -3.08 -11.33 -25.06
C TYR A 27 -3.92 -12.00 -23.97
N GLN A 28 -5.24 -12.11 -24.16
CA GLN A 28 -6.15 -12.59 -23.11
C GLN A 28 -5.83 -14.03 -22.71
N ASP A 29 -5.66 -14.93 -23.68
CA ASP A 29 -5.33 -16.34 -23.42
C ASP A 29 -3.99 -16.49 -22.71
N LYS A 30 -2.97 -15.71 -23.12
CA LYS A 30 -1.64 -15.73 -22.50
C LYS A 30 -1.68 -15.18 -21.08
N ALA A 31 -2.32 -14.03 -20.88
CA ALA A 31 -2.46 -13.40 -19.56
C ALA A 31 -3.15 -14.35 -18.57
N LEU A 32 -4.25 -14.99 -18.99
CA LEU A 32 -4.97 -15.99 -18.18
C LEU A 32 -4.06 -17.15 -17.77
N LYS A 33 -3.34 -17.74 -18.73
CA LYS A 33 -2.40 -18.85 -18.47
C LYS A 33 -1.35 -18.46 -17.42
N TYR A 34 -0.77 -17.27 -17.52
CA TYR A 34 0.24 -16.81 -16.57
C TYR A 34 -0.33 -16.51 -15.19
N ILE A 35 -1.52 -15.92 -15.11
CA ILE A 35 -2.19 -15.66 -13.83
C ILE A 35 -2.43 -16.97 -13.08
N ASP A 36 -2.89 -18.01 -13.78
CA ASP A 36 -3.11 -19.33 -13.18
C ASP A 36 -1.79 -19.97 -12.71
N ASN A 37 -0.74 -19.91 -13.54
CA ASN A 37 0.57 -20.46 -13.18
C ASN A 37 1.17 -19.75 -11.95
N LEU A 38 1.19 -18.41 -11.96
CA LEU A 38 1.66 -17.60 -10.83
C LEU A 38 0.80 -17.83 -9.58
N GLY A 39 -0.50 -18.09 -9.74
CA GLY A 39 -1.39 -18.52 -8.67
C GLY A 39 -0.88 -19.78 -7.96
N ALA A 40 -0.48 -20.81 -8.71
CA ALA A 40 0.09 -22.03 -8.17
C ALA A 40 1.44 -21.77 -7.45
N LEU A 41 2.32 -20.98 -8.06
CA LEU A 41 3.63 -20.62 -7.47
C LEU A 41 3.47 -19.81 -6.18
N SER A 42 2.44 -18.96 -6.08
CA SER A 42 2.13 -18.22 -4.85
C SER A 42 1.78 -19.15 -3.67
N ILE A 43 1.11 -20.27 -3.94
CA ILE A 43 0.77 -21.28 -2.93
C ILE A 43 2.05 -21.99 -2.47
N ALA A 44 2.96 -22.32 -3.40
CA ALA A 44 4.24 -22.91 -3.06
C ALA A 44 5.08 -21.98 -2.17
N LEU A 45 5.19 -20.70 -2.54
CA LEU A 45 5.93 -19.70 -1.77
C LEU A 45 5.40 -19.55 -0.34
N ARG A 46 4.07 -19.57 -0.15
CA ARG A 46 3.44 -19.47 1.18
C ARG A 46 3.79 -20.60 2.12
N LYS A 47 4.01 -21.82 1.60
CA LYS A 47 4.45 -22.94 2.43
C LYS A 47 5.75 -22.64 3.15
N PHE A 48 6.65 -21.83 2.57
CA PHE A 48 7.90 -21.43 3.22
C PHE A 48 7.67 -20.41 4.35
N SER A 49 6.70 -19.49 4.18
CA SER A 49 6.30 -18.53 5.22
C SER A 49 5.74 -19.22 6.46
N GLU A 50 5.01 -20.33 6.29
CA GLU A 50 4.49 -21.15 7.41
C GLU A 50 5.60 -21.77 8.28
N TYR A 51 6.83 -21.91 7.76
CA TYR A 51 7.99 -22.42 8.49
C TYR A 51 8.95 -21.32 8.97
N SER A 52 8.52 -20.05 8.96
CA SER A 52 9.36 -18.89 9.31
C SER A 52 10.64 -18.79 8.45
N ARG A 53 10.62 -19.33 7.23
CA ARG A 53 11.72 -19.21 6.27
C ARG A 53 11.43 -18.08 5.30
N THR A 54 12.23 -17.03 5.34
CA THR A 54 12.08 -15.88 4.45
C THR A 54 12.79 -16.13 3.12
N MET A 55 12.02 -16.45 2.08
CA MET A 55 12.53 -16.64 0.71
C MET A 55 12.59 -15.31 -0.06
N LEU A 56 13.51 -14.41 0.35
CA LEU A 56 13.58 -13.03 -0.15
C LEU A 56 13.76 -12.92 -1.67
N ALA A 57 14.59 -13.77 -2.27
CA ALA A 57 14.80 -13.76 -3.73
C ALA A 57 13.55 -14.26 -4.46
N SER A 58 12.96 -15.36 -3.99
CA SER A 58 11.72 -15.91 -4.57
C SER A 58 10.56 -14.92 -4.46
N GLN A 59 10.46 -14.18 -3.35
CA GLN A 59 9.45 -13.13 -3.18
C GLN A 59 9.63 -12.01 -4.23
N GLN A 60 10.86 -11.51 -4.44
CA GLN A 60 11.11 -10.48 -5.45
C GLN A 60 10.83 -10.99 -6.86
N LEU A 61 11.25 -12.21 -7.20
CA LEU A 61 10.97 -12.83 -8.50
C LEU A 61 9.47 -12.99 -8.74
N TYR A 62 8.72 -13.43 -7.73
CA TYR A 62 7.26 -13.56 -7.81
C TYR A 62 6.58 -12.21 -8.02
N ILE A 63 6.95 -11.18 -7.27
CA ILE A 63 6.42 -9.82 -7.43
C ILE A 63 6.69 -9.33 -8.86
N TYR A 64 7.91 -9.54 -9.36
CA TYR A 64 8.29 -9.06 -10.68
C TYR A 64 7.58 -9.80 -11.82
N ALA A 65 7.51 -11.13 -11.75
CA ALA A 65 6.77 -11.94 -12.72
C ALA A 65 5.29 -11.59 -12.73
N LYS A 66 4.70 -11.34 -11.56
CA LYS A 66 3.32 -10.89 -11.43
C LYS A 66 3.08 -9.52 -12.05
N TRP A 67 4.01 -8.58 -11.88
CA TRP A 67 3.93 -7.29 -12.55
C TRP A 67 3.98 -7.44 -14.08
N LEU A 68 4.94 -8.22 -14.60
CA LEU A 68 5.06 -8.50 -16.03
C LEU A 68 3.76 -9.09 -16.60
N ALA A 69 3.17 -10.07 -15.91
CA ALA A 69 1.94 -10.73 -16.33
C ALA A 69 0.70 -9.82 -16.38
N ARG A 70 0.72 -8.71 -15.65
CA ARG A 70 -0.46 -7.84 -15.47
C ARG A 70 -0.37 -6.51 -16.19
N TYR A 71 0.83 -5.97 -16.28
CA TYR A 71 1.08 -4.63 -16.79
C TYR A 71 1.84 -4.63 -18.11
N THR A 72 2.17 -5.80 -18.66
CA THR A 72 2.87 -5.90 -19.94
C THR A 72 2.35 -7.05 -20.80
N ALA A 73 2.68 -7.01 -22.09
CA ALA A 73 2.62 -8.14 -23.01
C ALA A 73 4.03 -8.68 -23.31
N TYR A 74 4.97 -8.55 -22.37
CA TYR A 74 6.38 -8.93 -22.54
C TYR A 74 6.64 -10.39 -22.20
N TRP A 75 5.96 -11.29 -22.92
CA TRP A 75 5.94 -12.72 -22.62
C TRP A 75 7.32 -13.39 -22.50
N PRO A 76 8.32 -13.11 -23.38
CA PRO A 76 9.63 -13.75 -23.25
C PRO A 76 10.40 -13.34 -21.98
N GLU A 77 10.13 -12.15 -21.45
CA GLU A 77 10.70 -11.75 -20.16
C GLU A 77 9.97 -12.43 -19.01
N LEU A 78 8.64 -12.55 -19.10
CA LEU A 78 7.83 -13.25 -18.12
C LEU A 78 8.19 -14.74 -18.03
N ASP A 79 8.35 -15.44 -19.15
CA ASP A 79 8.83 -16.83 -19.19
C ASP A 79 10.15 -16.97 -18.41
N ARG A 80 11.14 -16.11 -18.71
CA ARG A 80 12.42 -16.12 -18.00
C ARG A 80 12.30 -15.84 -16.51
N MET A 81 11.38 -14.97 -16.08
CA MET A 81 11.17 -14.69 -14.66
C MET A 81 10.47 -15.85 -13.95
N VAL A 82 9.52 -16.51 -14.60
CA VAL A 82 8.85 -17.71 -14.08
C VAL A 82 9.86 -18.83 -13.90
N ASP A 83 10.70 -19.11 -14.91
CA ASP A 83 11.75 -20.13 -14.81
C ASP A 83 12.69 -19.83 -13.64
N ARG A 84 13.11 -18.57 -13.47
CA ARG A 84 13.96 -18.17 -12.33
C ARG A 84 13.25 -18.35 -10.99
N LEU A 85 11.95 -18.02 -10.91
CA LEU A 85 11.16 -18.18 -9.70
C LEU A 85 11.06 -19.67 -9.31
N GLU A 86 10.72 -20.54 -10.26
CA GLU A 86 10.61 -21.98 -10.01
C GLU A 86 11.92 -22.56 -9.50
N ASN A 87 13.04 -22.23 -10.16
CA ASN A 87 14.37 -22.69 -9.76
C ASN A 87 14.84 -22.07 -8.43
N SER A 88 14.32 -20.91 -8.04
CA SER A 88 14.73 -20.25 -6.79
C SER A 88 14.29 -21.01 -5.53
N PHE A 89 13.29 -21.89 -5.63
CA PHE A 89 12.80 -22.66 -4.48
C PHE A 89 13.78 -23.73 -4.00
N ASP A 90 14.75 -24.12 -4.83
CA ASP A 90 15.78 -25.09 -4.46
C ASP A 90 16.89 -24.49 -3.57
N ASP A 91 17.01 -23.15 -3.55
CA ASP A 91 17.96 -22.44 -2.69
C ASP A 91 17.25 -21.76 -1.51
N ALA A 92 17.44 -22.33 -0.33
CA ALA A 92 16.89 -21.79 0.91
C ALA A 92 17.69 -20.62 1.50
N ASP A 93 18.96 -20.42 1.11
CA ASP A 93 19.79 -19.31 1.62
C ASP A 93 19.75 -18.12 0.67
N GLN A 94 18.71 -17.31 0.82
CA GLN A 94 18.49 -16.12 0.00
C GLN A 94 18.87 -14.81 0.72
N CYS A 95 19.68 -14.88 1.79
CA CYS A 95 19.99 -13.73 2.64
C CYS A 95 20.79 -12.63 1.91
N TYR A 96 21.46 -12.99 0.80
CA TYR A 96 22.23 -12.06 -0.01
C TYR A 96 21.38 -10.89 -0.55
N VAL A 97 20.09 -11.12 -0.75
CA VAL A 97 19.13 -10.12 -1.26
C VAL A 97 18.92 -8.94 -0.30
N ALA A 98 19.17 -9.13 1.01
CA ALA A 98 19.09 -8.07 2.01
C ALA A 98 20.27 -7.08 1.95
N ARG A 99 21.34 -7.40 1.21
CA ARG A 99 22.53 -6.55 1.12
C ARG A 99 22.33 -5.48 0.06
N GLN A 100 22.95 -4.33 0.27
CA GLN A 100 23.01 -3.29 -0.76
C GLN A 100 23.89 -3.76 -1.93
N SER A 101 23.42 -3.55 -3.16
CA SER A 101 24.20 -3.77 -4.38
C SER A 101 25.41 -2.85 -4.42
N SER A 102 26.61 -3.40 -4.63
CA SER A 102 27.82 -2.61 -4.87
C SER A 102 27.95 -2.08 -6.30
N ILE A 103 27.06 -2.51 -7.20
CA ILE A 103 27.09 -2.14 -8.63
C ILE A 103 26.42 -0.79 -8.84
N ASP A 104 25.21 -0.63 -8.31
CA ASP A 104 24.36 0.54 -8.55
C ASP A 104 23.78 1.17 -7.26
N GLY A 105 24.09 0.56 -6.10
CA GLY A 105 23.62 1.00 -4.78
C GLY A 105 22.21 0.54 -4.42
N SER A 106 21.49 -0.14 -5.30
CA SER A 106 20.09 -0.52 -5.05
C SER A 106 19.93 -1.66 -4.04
N TRP A 107 18.74 -1.75 -3.46
CA TRP A 107 18.16 -3.02 -3.00
C TRP A 107 17.16 -3.51 -4.04
N GLY A 108 16.81 -4.80 -3.99
CA GLY A 108 15.96 -5.42 -5.01
C GLY A 108 16.75 -6.15 -6.09
N TRP A 109 17.66 -7.03 -5.69
CA TRP A 109 18.59 -7.75 -6.58
C TRP A 109 17.92 -8.52 -7.73
N GLN A 110 16.68 -8.96 -7.54
CA GLN A 110 15.99 -9.73 -8.57
C GLN A 110 15.23 -8.86 -9.58
N TYR A 111 15.16 -7.55 -9.35
CA TYR A 111 14.45 -6.61 -10.20
C TYR A 111 15.37 -6.01 -11.27
N ASN A 112 14.89 -5.97 -12.51
CA ASN A 112 15.56 -5.18 -13.56
C ASN A 112 15.00 -3.76 -13.65
N GLU A 113 13.69 -3.60 -13.41
CA GLU A 113 12.99 -2.33 -13.53
C GLU A 113 13.37 -1.33 -12.43
N PHE A 114 13.52 -0.06 -12.82
CA PHE A 114 13.87 1.04 -11.91
C PHE A 114 12.90 1.15 -10.73
N HIS A 115 11.59 1.16 -10.99
CA HIS A 115 10.58 1.41 -9.96
C HIS A 115 10.50 0.31 -8.89
N HIS A 116 10.80 -0.94 -9.24
CA HIS A 116 10.86 -2.04 -8.26
C HIS A 116 12.12 -1.95 -7.39
N LYS A 117 13.27 -1.56 -7.97
CA LYS A 117 14.48 -1.25 -7.18
C LYS A 117 14.26 -0.05 -6.27
N PHE A 118 13.55 0.97 -6.76
CA PHE A 118 13.25 2.16 -5.98
C PHE A 118 12.37 1.83 -4.77
N ASP A 119 11.30 1.07 -4.97
CA ASP A 119 10.42 0.60 -3.89
C ASP A 119 11.18 -0.22 -2.84
N ALA A 120 11.94 -1.24 -3.27
CA ALA A 120 12.77 -2.04 -2.37
C ALA A 120 13.81 -1.21 -1.61
N THR A 121 14.36 -0.19 -2.26
CA THR A 121 15.33 0.72 -1.64
C THR A 121 14.66 1.64 -0.62
N ILE A 122 13.48 2.20 -0.91
CA ILE A 122 12.73 3.05 0.04
C ILE A 122 12.42 2.29 1.33
N VAL A 123 11.99 1.02 1.23
CA VAL A 123 11.80 0.15 2.39
C VAL A 123 13.07 0.10 3.24
N ARG A 124 14.22 -0.14 2.61
CA ARG A 124 15.48 -0.24 3.33
C ARG A 124 15.99 1.09 3.88
N LEU A 125 15.68 2.23 3.24
CA LEU A 125 16.01 3.53 3.81
C LEU A 125 15.26 3.78 5.12
N HIS A 126 14.00 3.34 5.28
CA HIS A 126 13.29 3.43 6.56
C HIS A 126 13.99 2.63 7.67
N GLU A 127 14.47 1.43 7.35
CA GLU A 127 15.21 0.61 8.31
C GLU A 127 16.54 1.29 8.69
N LEU A 128 17.23 1.87 7.73
CA LEU A 128 18.48 2.59 7.97
C LEU A 128 18.29 3.87 8.81
N VAL A 129 17.17 4.59 8.65
CA VAL A 129 16.78 5.72 9.53
C VAL A 129 16.72 5.23 10.99
N ARG A 130 16.11 4.08 11.24
CA ARG A 130 15.98 3.50 12.58
C ARG A 130 17.30 2.98 13.13
N GLU A 131 18.13 2.41 12.26
CA GLU A 131 19.46 1.92 12.62
C GLU A 131 20.46 3.07 12.83
N GLY A 132 20.15 4.30 12.38
CA GLY A 132 21.06 5.44 12.43
C GLY A 132 22.30 5.24 11.56
N ARG A 133 22.16 4.54 10.42
CA ARG A 133 23.28 4.16 9.54
C ARG A 133 23.05 4.70 8.14
N ALA A 134 24.08 5.23 7.49
CA ALA A 134 24.02 5.59 6.08
C ALA A 134 24.05 4.34 5.16
N PRO A 135 23.57 4.44 3.90
CA PRO A 135 23.82 3.43 2.88
C PRO A 135 25.34 3.26 2.67
N ARG A 136 25.77 2.04 2.35
CA ARG A 136 27.18 1.71 2.13
C ARG A 136 27.70 2.22 0.78
N TYR A 137 26.87 2.19 -0.24
CA TYR A 137 27.19 2.60 -1.60
C TYR A 137 26.29 3.75 -2.06
N PRO A 138 26.76 4.64 -2.96
CA PRO A 138 25.92 5.65 -3.59
C PRO A 138 24.75 5.01 -4.35
N LEU A 139 23.57 5.61 -4.28
CA LEU A 139 22.36 5.14 -4.96
C LEU A 139 22.32 5.60 -6.42
N SER A 140 23.36 5.25 -7.19
CA SER A 140 23.50 5.67 -8.60
C SER A 140 22.35 5.21 -9.50
N PHE A 141 21.61 4.16 -9.11
CA PHE A 141 20.40 3.74 -9.82
C PHE A 141 19.28 4.81 -9.83
N LEU A 142 19.37 5.84 -8.96
CA LEU A 142 18.44 6.98 -8.92
C LEU A 142 18.65 8.00 -10.05
N GLU A 143 19.65 7.81 -10.92
CA GLU A 143 19.93 8.69 -12.07
C GLU A 143 18.68 9.13 -12.85
N PRO A 144 17.69 8.27 -13.16
CA PRO A 144 16.49 8.68 -13.90
C PRO A 144 15.66 9.77 -13.21
N ILE A 145 15.80 9.94 -11.90
CA ILE A 145 15.07 10.91 -11.07
C ILE A 145 16.01 11.73 -10.17
N ALA A 146 17.30 11.79 -10.49
CA ALA A 146 18.31 12.32 -9.58
C ALA A 146 18.18 13.83 -9.34
N THR A 147 17.60 14.57 -10.29
CA THR A 147 17.38 16.02 -10.21
C THR A 147 15.90 16.35 -10.40
N ALA A 148 15.47 17.54 -10.00
CA ALA A 148 14.07 17.95 -10.16
C ALA A 148 13.57 17.90 -11.63
N PRO A 149 14.34 18.37 -12.64
CA PRO A 149 13.97 18.20 -14.04
C PRO A 149 13.91 16.74 -14.48
N ALA A 150 14.90 15.91 -14.10
CA ALA A 150 14.92 14.49 -14.48
C ALA A 150 13.72 13.74 -13.89
N MET A 151 13.41 13.99 -12.62
CA MET A 151 12.22 13.45 -11.95
C MET A 151 10.95 13.82 -12.70
N ARG A 152 10.79 15.08 -13.10
CA ARG A 152 9.62 15.57 -13.81
C ARG A 152 9.51 14.93 -15.20
N ASP A 153 10.59 14.92 -15.99
CA ASP A 153 10.64 14.28 -17.30
C ASP A 153 10.29 12.78 -17.22
N TYR A 154 10.74 12.10 -16.17
CA TYR A 154 10.45 10.69 -15.94
C TYR A 154 8.97 10.47 -15.60
N LEU A 155 8.39 11.27 -14.69
CA LEU A 155 6.97 11.17 -14.33
C LEU A 155 6.04 11.54 -15.50
N GLU A 156 6.38 12.55 -16.31
CA GLU A 156 5.59 12.94 -17.49
C GLU A 156 5.56 11.83 -18.54
N LYS A 157 6.66 11.10 -18.74
CA LYS A 157 6.71 9.91 -19.62
C LYS A 157 5.83 8.76 -19.11
N LEU A 158 5.65 8.65 -17.80
CA LEU A 158 4.87 7.60 -17.15
C LEU A 158 3.38 7.92 -17.01
N LEU A 159 3.01 9.19 -17.11
CA LEU A 159 1.64 9.65 -16.87
C LEU A 159 0.65 9.07 -17.89
N VAL A 160 1.10 8.87 -19.13
CA VAL A 160 0.24 8.50 -20.27
C VAL A 160 0.70 7.17 -20.89
N SER A 161 -0.14 6.15 -20.74
CA SER A 161 0.09 4.84 -21.35
C SER A 161 -0.47 4.77 -22.77
N ASP A 162 0.39 4.42 -23.74
CA ASP A 162 0.00 3.95 -25.07
C ASP A 162 0.23 2.44 -25.15
N ILE A 163 -0.74 1.67 -24.67
CA ILE A 163 -0.64 0.21 -24.57
C ILE A 163 -0.64 -0.43 -25.96
N ALA A 164 -1.44 0.10 -26.89
CA ALA A 164 -1.59 -0.47 -28.22
C ALA A 164 -0.26 -0.45 -29.00
N THR A 165 0.57 0.58 -28.76
CA THR A 165 1.89 0.70 -29.38
C THR A 165 2.98 -0.03 -28.58
N THR A 166 2.96 0.09 -27.26
CA THR A 166 4.09 -0.34 -26.42
C THR A 166 3.94 -1.73 -25.81
N GLY A 167 2.71 -2.22 -25.64
CA GLY A 167 2.43 -3.43 -24.88
C GLY A 167 2.72 -3.27 -23.39
N ARG A 168 2.79 -2.05 -22.85
CA ARG A 168 3.02 -1.76 -21.41
C ARG A 168 1.98 -0.79 -20.89
N ASN A 169 1.31 -1.18 -19.82
CA ASN A 169 0.50 -0.31 -18.99
C ASN A 169 1.39 0.29 -17.89
N GLN A 170 1.62 1.60 -17.95
CA GLN A 170 2.53 2.30 -17.05
C GLN A 170 1.91 2.56 -15.67
N ARG A 171 0.62 2.26 -15.46
CA ARG A 171 -0.09 2.51 -14.19
C ARG A 171 0.70 2.04 -12.97
N ASP A 172 1.14 0.78 -12.93
CA ASP A 172 1.77 0.29 -11.70
C ASP A 172 3.10 0.98 -11.40
N GLU A 173 3.91 1.20 -12.43
CA GLU A 173 5.18 1.91 -12.36
C GLU A 173 4.98 3.37 -11.94
N PHE A 174 4.08 4.09 -12.62
CA PHE A 174 3.77 5.49 -12.31
C PHE A 174 3.33 5.64 -10.86
N GLY A 175 2.39 4.80 -10.41
CA GLY A 175 1.94 4.82 -9.02
C GLY A 175 3.07 4.46 -8.05
N SER A 176 4.01 3.61 -8.45
CA SER A 176 5.10 3.13 -7.57
C SER A 176 6.08 4.25 -7.32
N VAL A 177 6.47 4.92 -8.40
CA VAL A 177 7.40 6.04 -8.34
C VAL A 177 6.77 7.22 -7.62
N ILE A 178 5.49 7.55 -7.86
CA ILE A 178 4.78 8.58 -7.08
C ILE A 178 4.75 8.22 -5.59
N CYS A 179 4.43 6.98 -5.23
CA CYS A 179 4.38 6.56 -3.83
C CYS A 179 5.75 6.67 -3.16
N CYS A 180 6.81 6.19 -3.82
CA CYS A 180 8.19 6.27 -3.34
C CYS A 180 8.65 7.73 -3.18
N LEU A 181 8.38 8.59 -4.17
CA LEU A 181 8.66 10.02 -4.11
C LEU A 181 7.86 10.70 -3.01
N ALA A 182 6.58 10.37 -2.81
CA ALA A 182 5.77 10.94 -1.75
C ALA A 182 6.32 10.59 -0.36
N GLN A 183 6.83 9.37 -0.17
CA GLN A 183 7.55 9.01 1.04
C GLN A 183 8.82 9.84 1.21
N LEU A 184 9.68 9.88 0.19
CA LEU A 184 10.97 10.54 0.23
C LEU A 184 10.85 12.06 0.40
N CYS A 185 9.88 12.68 -0.27
CA CYS A 185 9.66 14.13 -0.28
C CYS A 185 8.78 14.62 0.87
N PHE A 186 7.80 13.85 1.35
CA PHE A 186 6.81 14.36 2.32
C PHE A 186 6.91 13.79 3.72
N LYS A 187 7.70 12.72 3.95
CA LYS A 187 8.03 12.29 5.32
C LYS A 187 9.25 13.05 5.85
N PRO A 188 9.11 13.92 6.87
CA PRO A 188 10.23 14.71 7.39
C PRO A 188 11.41 13.88 7.90
N SER A 189 11.16 12.72 8.53
CA SER A 189 12.23 11.83 9.02
C SER A 189 13.06 11.26 7.88
N LEU A 190 12.41 10.63 6.90
CA LEU A 190 13.08 10.02 5.74
C LEU A 190 13.75 11.09 4.86
N ARG A 191 13.09 12.23 4.63
CA ARG A 191 13.64 13.32 3.82
C ARG A 191 14.94 13.86 4.41
N ARG A 192 14.94 14.21 5.71
CA ARG A 192 16.14 14.72 6.39
C ARG A 192 17.27 13.70 6.35
N TYR A 193 16.96 12.45 6.68
CA TYR A 193 17.93 11.37 6.61
C TYR A 193 18.53 11.22 5.20
N ALA A 194 17.69 11.27 4.16
CA ALA A 194 18.15 11.16 2.78
C ALA A 194 19.04 12.35 2.37
N GLN A 195 18.65 13.58 2.73
CA GLN A 195 19.46 14.78 2.50
C GLN A 195 20.85 14.71 3.15
N GLU A 196 20.96 14.07 4.30
CA GLU A 196 22.21 13.95 5.06
C GLU A 196 23.08 12.76 4.63
N ASN A 197 22.47 11.64 4.23
CA ASN A 197 23.15 10.34 4.14
C ASN A 197 23.10 9.68 2.75
N VAL A 198 22.21 10.11 1.86
CA VAL A 198 22.03 9.47 0.55
C VAL A 198 22.79 10.26 -0.51
N LEU A 199 23.65 9.56 -1.25
CA LEU A 199 24.31 10.07 -2.46
C LEU A 199 23.59 9.52 -3.69
N GLY A 200 23.46 10.34 -4.74
CA GLY A 200 22.81 9.95 -6.01
C GLY A 200 21.48 10.66 -6.30
N ILE A 201 21.04 11.57 -5.43
CA ILE A 201 19.85 12.40 -5.63
C ILE A 201 20.05 13.80 -5.03
N GLU A 202 19.65 14.83 -5.76
CA GLU A 202 19.63 16.23 -5.33
C GLU A 202 18.29 16.54 -4.65
N LEU A 203 18.07 15.96 -3.47
CA LEU A 203 16.82 16.10 -2.71
C LEU A 203 16.74 17.43 -1.94
N ASP A 204 16.83 18.55 -2.64
CA ASP A 204 16.67 19.87 -2.04
C ASP A 204 15.19 20.30 -1.98
N GLN A 205 14.93 21.53 -1.51
CA GLN A 205 13.56 22.04 -1.44
C GLN A 205 12.94 22.23 -2.84
N SER A 206 13.74 22.57 -3.85
CA SER A 206 13.26 22.73 -5.23
C SER A 206 12.76 21.41 -5.82
N TYR A 207 13.40 20.29 -5.46
CA TYR A 207 12.95 18.94 -5.81
C TYR A 207 11.58 18.62 -5.21
N VAL A 208 11.42 18.91 -3.91
CA VAL A 208 10.14 18.69 -3.19
C VAL A 208 9.03 19.56 -3.76
N ASP A 209 9.34 20.79 -4.11
CA ASP A 209 8.40 21.75 -4.71
C ASP A 209 7.99 21.31 -6.11
N ALA A 210 8.95 20.93 -6.95
CA ALA A 210 8.67 20.41 -8.30
C ALA A 210 7.78 19.15 -8.27
N PHE A 211 8.02 18.24 -7.32
CA PHE A 211 7.17 17.05 -7.17
C PHE A 211 5.75 17.42 -6.70
N ARG A 212 5.63 18.36 -5.76
CA ARG A 212 4.33 18.86 -5.31
C ARG A 212 3.55 19.54 -6.44
N ASP A 213 4.23 20.39 -7.21
CA ASP A 213 3.62 21.10 -8.33
C ASP A 213 3.17 20.11 -9.41
N PHE A 214 3.98 19.10 -9.73
CA PHE A 214 3.58 18.00 -10.63
C PHE A 214 2.28 17.34 -10.16
N LEU A 215 2.18 16.96 -8.87
CA LEU A 215 0.95 16.36 -8.32
C LEU A 215 -0.26 17.29 -8.41
N ASP A 216 -0.07 18.59 -8.14
CA ASP A 216 -1.14 19.59 -8.24
C ASP A 216 -1.62 19.77 -9.69
N GLU A 217 -0.71 19.73 -10.66
CA GLU A 217 -1.01 19.86 -12.10
C GLU A 217 -1.79 18.67 -12.67
N ILE A 218 -1.48 17.44 -12.22
CA ILE A 218 -2.13 16.22 -12.75
C ILE A 218 -3.44 15.87 -12.02
N GLN A 219 -3.81 16.61 -10.96
CA GLN A 219 -5.08 16.38 -10.26
C GLN A 219 -6.25 16.66 -11.20
N ASN A 220 -7.18 15.71 -11.32
CA ASN A 220 -8.36 15.88 -12.17
C ASN A 220 -9.29 16.94 -11.55
N PRO A 221 -9.55 18.10 -12.20
CA PRO A 221 -10.40 19.14 -11.61
C PRO A 221 -11.89 18.74 -11.56
N GLU A 222 -12.32 17.78 -12.37
CA GLU A 222 -13.72 17.33 -12.41
C GLU A 222 -14.03 16.40 -11.25
N THR A 223 -13.12 15.50 -10.91
CA THR A 223 -13.34 14.42 -9.93
C THR A 223 -12.53 14.64 -8.65
N GLY A 224 -11.52 15.52 -8.69
CA GLY A 224 -10.55 15.75 -7.63
C GLY A 224 -9.53 14.61 -7.48
N TYR A 225 -9.65 13.54 -8.24
CA TYR A 225 -8.83 12.34 -8.11
C TYR A 225 -7.54 12.43 -8.92
N TRP A 226 -6.62 11.53 -8.61
CA TRP A 226 -5.44 11.23 -9.39
C TRP A 226 -5.57 9.84 -10.01
N GLY A 227 -4.84 9.61 -11.09
CA GLY A 227 -4.73 8.29 -11.70
C GLY A 227 -4.03 8.32 -13.05
N PRO A 228 -3.87 7.14 -13.68
CA PRO A 228 -3.18 7.00 -14.96
C PRO A 228 -4.01 7.54 -16.12
N TRP A 229 -3.34 7.99 -17.17
CA TRP A 229 -3.97 8.36 -18.42
C TRP A 229 -3.65 7.33 -19.50
N TYR A 230 -4.53 7.18 -20.48
CA TYR A 230 -4.35 6.27 -21.61
C TYR A 230 -4.60 6.99 -22.91
N VAL A 231 -3.73 6.80 -23.90
CA VAL A 231 -3.99 7.21 -25.28
C VAL A 231 -4.48 6.00 -26.06
N SER A 232 -5.63 6.16 -26.70
CA SER A 232 -6.22 5.10 -27.51
C SER A 232 -7.15 5.67 -28.57
N ASP A 233 -7.07 5.16 -29.81
CA ASP A 233 -7.82 5.68 -30.96
C ASP A 233 -7.68 7.20 -31.15
N GLY A 234 -6.49 7.74 -30.87
CA GLY A 234 -6.22 9.18 -30.93
C GLY A 234 -6.90 10.03 -29.85
N LYS A 235 -7.50 9.39 -28.82
CA LYS A 235 -8.13 10.06 -27.68
C LYS A 235 -7.38 9.77 -26.39
N THR A 236 -7.35 10.76 -25.50
CA THR A 236 -6.80 10.60 -24.14
C THR A 236 -7.93 10.34 -23.16
N TYR A 237 -7.80 9.27 -22.38
CA TYR A 237 -8.71 8.87 -21.32
C TYR A 237 -8.02 9.04 -19.97
N ARG A 238 -8.64 9.78 -19.05
CA ARG A 238 -8.16 9.92 -17.66
C ARG A 238 -8.98 8.98 -16.78
N TYR A 239 -8.30 8.16 -16.00
CA TYR A 239 -8.95 7.27 -15.04
C TYR A 239 -8.71 7.75 -13.63
N ASP A 240 -9.77 7.80 -12.83
CA ASP A 240 -9.69 8.08 -11.41
C ASP A 240 -9.26 6.81 -10.67
N ASP A 241 -8.31 6.96 -9.75
CA ASP A 241 -7.70 5.83 -9.04
C ASP A 241 -7.70 6.07 -7.53
N LEU A 242 -8.39 5.19 -6.81
CA LEU A 242 -8.53 5.25 -5.35
C LEU A 242 -7.17 5.17 -4.66
N SER A 243 -6.26 4.31 -5.11
CA SER A 243 -4.96 4.11 -4.45
C SER A 243 -4.06 5.33 -4.62
N TYR A 244 -4.04 5.92 -5.81
CA TYR A 244 -3.29 7.16 -6.05
C TYR A 244 -3.82 8.28 -5.16
N THR A 245 -5.14 8.45 -5.15
CA THR A 245 -5.81 9.48 -4.38
C THR A 245 -5.56 9.29 -2.88
N PHE A 246 -5.67 8.06 -2.38
CA PHE A 246 -5.33 7.71 -1.02
C PHE A 246 -3.88 8.08 -0.66
N HIS A 247 -2.90 7.67 -1.47
CA HIS A 247 -1.50 7.92 -1.19
C HIS A 247 -1.19 9.42 -1.19
N ILE A 248 -1.66 10.16 -2.19
CA ILE A 248 -1.40 11.60 -2.32
C ILE A 248 -2.06 12.38 -1.18
N VAL A 249 -3.34 12.11 -0.89
CA VAL A 249 -4.06 12.73 0.24
C VAL A 249 -3.35 12.43 1.55
N SER A 250 -2.96 11.17 1.76
CA SER A 250 -2.33 10.74 3.00
C SER A 250 -0.95 11.35 3.22
N TYR A 251 -0.04 11.27 2.23
CA TYR A 251 1.30 11.82 2.37
C TYR A 251 1.31 13.35 2.46
N ARG A 252 0.33 14.01 1.84
CA ARG A 252 0.16 15.47 1.98
C ARG A 252 -0.63 15.87 3.22
N LYS A 253 -1.09 14.91 4.03
CA LYS A 253 -1.88 15.12 5.25
C LYS A 253 -3.14 15.95 4.98
N GLY A 254 -3.84 15.62 3.89
CA GLY A 254 -5.04 16.30 3.44
C GLY A 254 -4.85 17.70 2.84
N ARG A 255 -3.60 18.19 2.72
CA ARG A 255 -3.29 19.48 2.09
C ARG A 255 -3.29 19.35 0.57
N VAL A 256 -4.47 19.19 0.00
CA VAL A 256 -4.73 19.02 -1.43
C VAL A 256 -5.88 19.93 -1.91
N GLY A 257 -6.00 20.13 -3.22
CA GLY A 257 -7.12 20.84 -3.83
C GLY A 257 -8.39 19.99 -3.98
N TYR A 258 -9.47 20.62 -4.45
CA TYR A 258 -10.70 19.96 -4.93
C TYR A 258 -11.42 19.01 -3.95
N TRP A 259 -11.35 19.27 -2.65
CA TRP A 259 -12.05 18.46 -1.64
C TRP A 259 -13.53 18.18 -1.93
N PRO A 260 -14.36 19.15 -2.36
CA PRO A 260 -15.75 18.86 -2.73
C PRO A 260 -15.89 17.79 -3.81
N ASN A 261 -14.99 17.80 -4.82
CA ASN A 261 -14.97 16.82 -5.89
C ASN A 261 -14.45 15.47 -5.37
N ILE A 262 -13.36 15.45 -4.58
CA ILE A 262 -12.84 14.22 -3.96
C ILE A 262 -13.95 13.52 -3.16
N ILE A 263 -14.66 14.25 -2.30
CA ILE A 263 -15.74 13.70 -1.46
C ILE A 263 -16.85 13.11 -2.33
N ARG A 264 -17.33 13.87 -3.32
CA ARG A 264 -18.38 13.43 -4.24
C ARG A 264 -17.96 12.16 -4.97
N THR A 265 -16.82 12.17 -5.65
CA THR A 265 -16.29 11.04 -6.43
C THR A 265 -16.12 9.81 -5.54
N THR A 266 -15.58 9.98 -4.33
CA THR A 266 -15.41 8.87 -3.38
C THR A 266 -16.77 8.24 -3.05
N LEU A 267 -17.76 9.03 -2.66
CA LEU A 267 -19.09 8.52 -2.31
C LEU A 267 -19.81 7.87 -3.50
N GLU A 268 -19.71 8.47 -4.68
CA GLU A 268 -20.32 7.97 -5.92
C GLU A 268 -19.70 6.64 -6.38
N SER A 269 -18.41 6.40 -6.10
CA SER A 269 -17.70 5.18 -6.49
C SER A 269 -17.83 4.01 -5.50
N SER A 270 -18.71 4.15 -4.50
CA SER A 270 -18.88 3.15 -3.42
C SER A 270 -19.27 1.74 -3.86
N THR A 271 -19.87 1.63 -5.04
CA THR A 271 -20.31 0.35 -5.63
C THR A 271 -19.43 -0.12 -6.78
N PHE A 272 -18.40 0.64 -7.14
CA PHE A 272 -17.51 0.30 -8.25
C PHE A 272 -16.37 -0.61 -7.78
N GLU A 273 -15.84 -1.39 -8.73
CA GLU A 273 -14.63 -2.18 -8.52
C GLU A 273 -13.42 -1.26 -8.38
N TYR A 274 -12.51 -1.67 -7.51
CA TYR A 274 -11.16 -1.13 -7.45
C TYR A 274 -10.49 -1.24 -8.84
N PRO A 275 -9.62 -0.28 -9.24
CA PRO A 275 -9.21 0.91 -8.50
C PRO A 275 -10.14 2.12 -8.63
N GLN A 276 -11.17 2.08 -9.47
CA GLN A 276 -12.07 3.22 -9.63
C GLN A 276 -13.06 3.37 -8.45
N GLY A 277 -13.32 2.27 -7.73
CA GLY A 277 -14.16 2.22 -6.55
C GLY A 277 -13.57 1.40 -5.41
N TRP A 278 -14.44 1.01 -4.49
CA TRP A 278 -14.03 0.48 -3.18
C TRP A 278 -14.00 -1.05 -3.15
N LEU A 279 -14.78 -1.70 -4.02
CA LEU A 279 -15.03 -3.13 -3.94
C LEU A 279 -13.90 -3.92 -4.61
N SER A 280 -13.71 -5.16 -4.16
CA SER A 280 -12.93 -6.16 -4.88
C SER A 280 -13.81 -7.37 -5.09
N ARG A 281 -14.14 -7.66 -6.35
CA ARG A 281 -15.04 -8.75 -6.78
C ARG A 281 -16.39 -8.66 -6.08
N GLY A 282 -16.97 -7.47 -6.07
CA GLY A 282 -18.28 -7.14 -5.53
C GLY A 282 -18.36 -7.08 -4.00
N ALA A 283 -17.23 -7.20 -3.30
CA ALA A 283 -17.20 -7.22 -1.84
C ALA A 283 -16.21 -6.19 -1.28
N PHE A 284 -16.46 -5.75 -0.04
CA PHE A 284 -15.47 -4.98 0.71
C PHE A 284 -14.20 -5.80 0.97
N ASN A 285 -13.12 -5.09 1.25
CA ASN A 285 -11.90 -5.64 1.80
C ASN A 285 -11.25 -4.62 2.74
N ASN A 286 -10.46 -5.07 3.72
CA ASN A 286 -9.90 -4.17 4.73
C ASN A 286 -8.94 -3.12 4.17
N HIS A 287 -8.26 -3.41 3.06
CA HIS A 287 -7.36 -2.46 2.42
C HIS A 287 -8.12 -1.25 1.89
N ASN A 288 -9.08 -1.49 1.00
CA ASN A 288 -9.84 -0.40 0.39
C ASN A 288 -10.70 0.31 1.45
N ASN A 289 -11.21 -0.41 2.45
CA ASN A 289 -11.90 0.21 3.58
C ASN A 289 -10.97 1.16 4.36
N TYR A 290 -9.71 0.79 4.59
CA TYR A 290 -8.71 1.66 5.20
C TYR A 290 -8.46 2.90 4.34
N ASP A 291 -8.27 2.72 3.03
CA ASP A 291 -7.99 3.81 2.10
C ASP A 291 -9.13 4.85 2.09
N VAL A 292 -10.37 4.36 1.94
CA VAL A 292 -11.57 5.21 1.91
C VAL A 292 -11.79 5.89 3.26
N ALA A 293 -11.66 5.16 4.38
CA ALA A 293 -11.82 5.75 5.71
C ALA A 293 -10.82 6.88 5.97
N LYS A 294 -9.57 6.73 5.49
CA LYS A 294 -8.54 7.76 5.62
C LYS A 294 -8.81 8.99 4.75
N ILE A 295 -9.27 8.79 3.51
CA ILE A 295 -9.76 9.88 2.65
C ILE A 295 -10.91 10.63 3.34
N PHE A 296 -11.88 9.91 3.91
CA PHE A 296 -12.97 10.51 4.66
C PHE A 296 -12.50 11.25 5.92
N ARG A 297 -11.50 10.74 6.65
CA ARG A 297 -10.95 11.46 7.82
C ARG A 297 -10.41 12.83 7.43
N TYR A 298 -9.57 12.90 6.39
CA TYR A 298 -9.02 14.17 5.92
C TYR A 298 -10.08 15.06 5.26
N GLY A 299 -11.04 14.47 4.56
CA GLY A 299 -12.14 15.19 3.92
C GLY A 299 -13.23 15.66 4.87
N TRP A 300 -13.32 15.10 6.08
CA TRP A 300 -14.39 15.35 7.04
C TRP A 300 -14.67 16.84 7.30
N PRO A 301 -13.66 17.72 7.48
CA PRO A 301 -13.87 19.15 7.67
C PRO A 301 -14.51 19.86 6.46
N HIS A 302 -14.35 19.29 5.26
CA HIS A 302 -14.83 19.84 3.99
C HIS A 302 -16.20 19.31 3.56
N MET A 303 -16.70 18.26 4.22
CA MET A 303 -18.01 17.67 3.94
C MET A 303 -19.17 18.52 4.49
N ARG A 304 -20.26 18.57 3.71
CA ARG A 304 -21.59 19.02 4.17
C ARG A 304 -22.19 18.00 5.13
N SER A 305 -23.21 18.40 5.89
CA SER A 305 -23.88 17.50 6.84
C SER A 305 -24.43 16.23 6.17
N SER A 306 -25.06 16.36 4.99
CA SER A 306 -25.58 15.22 4.23
C SER A 306 -24.48 14.28 3.74
N GLU A 307 -23.32 14.82 3.34
CA GLU A 307 -22.16 14.03 2.92
C GLU A 307 -21.54 13.28 4.13
N ARG A 308 -21.52 13.91 5.31
CA ARG A 308 -21.07 13.27 6.57
C ARG A 308 -22.02 12.16 7.03
N GLU A 309 -23.33 12.32 6.82
CA GLU A 309 -24.32 11.28 7.09
C GLU A 309 -24.08 10.07 6.18
N LEU A 310 -23.95 10.29 4.88
CA LEU A 310 -23.62 9.22 3.93
C LEU A 310 -22.27 8.55 4.26
N ALA A 311 -21.23 9.33 4.52
CA ALA A 311 -19.91 8.78 4.88
C ALA A 311 -19.97 7.98 6.19
N ARG A 312 -20.76 8.41 7.19
CA ARG A 312 -20.98 7.68 8.44
C ARG A 312 -21.62 6.31 8.18
N ASP A 313 -22.67 6.27 7.37
CA ASP A 313 -23.36 5.03 7.03
C ASP A 313 -22.43 4.06 6.28
N GLN A 314 -21.61 4.59 5.36
CA GLN A 314 -20.62 3.80 4.63
C GLN A 314 -19.52 3.26 5.55
N ILE A 315 -18.96 4.07 6.46
CA ILE A 315 -17.97 3.62 7.44
C ILE A 315 -18.57 2.56 8.37
N ALA A 316 -19.82 2.72 8.80
CA ALA A 316 -20.52 1.72 9.59
C ALA A 316 -20.63 0.38 8.85
N GLY A 317 -21.03 0.40 7.57
CA GLY A 317 -21.09 -0.80 6.72
C GLY A 317 -19.74 -1.49 6.53
N MET A 318 -18.67 -0.72 6.31
CA MET A 318 -17.29 -1.24 6.24
C MET A 318 -16.85 -1.88 7.56
N LEU A 319 -17.20 -1.26 8.70
CA LEU A 319 -16.88 -1.76 10.04
C LEU A 319 -17.64 -3.07 10.33
N ASP A 320 -18.93 -3.10 10.05
CA ASP A 320 -19.76 -4.30 10.23
C ASP A 320 -19.24 -5.46 9.37
N TRP A 321 -18.89 -5.20 8.10
CA TRP A 321 -18.28 -6.19 7.24
C TRP A 321 -16.92 -6.67 7.77
N CYS A 322 -16.05 -5.75 8.21
CA CYS A 322 -14.74 -6.11 8.77
C CYS A 322 -14.90 -7.03 9.97
N LEU A 323 -15.81 -6.71 10.90
CA LEU A 323 -16.03 -7.48 12.13
C LEU A 323 -16.77 -8.81 11.89
N ALA A 324 -17.66 -8.89 10.89
CA ALA A 324 -18.50 -10.06 10.65
C ALA A 324 -17.94 -11.04 9.60
N GLN A 325 -17.26 -10.53 8.58
CA GLN A 325 -16.81 -11.30 7.42
C GLN A 325 -15.29 -11.46 7.37
N SER A 326 -14.54 -10.43 7.75
CA SER A 326 -13.07 -10.48 7.69
C SER A 326 -12.43 -11.00 8.98
N LEU A 327 -12.85 -10.50 10.14
CA LEU A 327 -12.28 -10.87 11.43
C LEU A 327 -12.89 -12.18 11.95
N LYS A 328 -12.04 -13.17 12.23
CA LYS A 328 -12.43 -14.43 12.86
C LYS A 328 -12.45 -14.30 14.38
N ARG A 329 -13.15 -15.24 15.03
CA ARG A 329 -13.30 -15.27 16.49
C ARG A 329 -11.98 -15.34 17.26
N ASP A 330 -10.94 -15.92 16.67
CA ASP A 330 -9.62 -16.07 17.26
C ASP A 330 -8.71 -14.83 17.11
N GLY A 331 -9.18 -13.79 16.40
CA GLY A 331 -8.40 -12.59 16.11
C GLY A 331 -7.64 -12.62 14.79
N SER A 332 -7.75 -13.70 14.01
CA SER A 332 -7.18 -13.75 12.67
C SER A 332 -8.08 -13.06 11.64
N PHE A 333 -7.48 -12.53 10.57
CA PHE A 333 -8.24 -12.03 9.41
C PHE A 333 -8.32 -13.09 8.32
N VAL A 334 -9.45 -13.17 7.62
CA VAL A 334 -9.63 -14.04 6.45
C VAL A 334 -8.73 -13.55 5.32
N PRO A 335 -7.71 -14.32 4.89
CA PRO A 335 -6.84 -13.91 3.83
C PRO A 335 -7.54 -13.99 2.49
N ASP A 336 -7.37 -12.95 1.68
CA ASP A 336 -7.72 -12.99 0.27
C ASP A 336 -6.45 -13.26 -0.55
N SER A 337 -6.30 -14.49 -0.99
CA SER A 337 -5.12 -14.92 -1.74
C SER A 337 -4.95 -14.22 -3.08
N LYS A 338 -6.04 -13.69 -3.64
CA LYS A 338 -6.04 -12.98 -4.91
C LYS A 338 -5.81 -11.49 -4.72
N PHE A 339 -5.95 -10.95 -3.51
CA PHE A 339 -5.76 -9.53 -3.23
C PHE A 339 -4.51 -9.19 -2.40
N TYR A 340 -4.08 -10.03 -1.45
CA TYR A 340 -2.88 -9.74 -0.64
C TYR A 340 -1.64 -10.48 -1.17
N ASN A 341 -0.48 -9.83 -1.06
CA ASN A 341 0.82 -10.43 -1.38
C ASN A 341 1.34 -11.33 -0.24
N SER A 342 0.95 -11.05 1.01
CA SER A 342 1.31 -11.87 2.16
C SER A 342 0.21 -11.92 3.23
N LEU A 343 0.35 -12.84 4.19
CA LEU A 343 -0.58 -12.95 5.31
C LEU A 343 -0.41 -11.75 6.27
N GLU A 344 0.81 -11.28 6.47
CA GLU A 344 1.15 -10.12 7.31
C GLU A 344 0.47 -8.85 6.78
N SER A 345 0.43 -8.64 5.46
CA SER A 345 -0.31 -7.52 4.86
C SER A 345 -1.80 -7.59 5.19
N CYS A 346 -2.41 -8.77 5.15
CA CYS A 346 -3.83 -8.94 5.50
C CYS A 346 -4.13 -8.48 6.94
N TYR A 347 -3.27 -8.87 7.89
CA TYR A 347 -3.37 -8.39 9.27
C TYR A 347 -3.14 -6.89 9.40
N TYR A 348 -2.12 -6.37 8.72
CA TYR A 348 -1.80 -4.95 8.75
C TYR A 348 -3.00 -4.10 8.32
N PHE A 349 -3.65 -4.43 7.21
CA PHE A 349 -4.79 -3.65 6.71
C PHE A 349 -6.04 -3.82 7.56
N GLY A 350 -6.29 -5.02 8.09
CA GLY A 350 -7.37 -5.23 9.06
C GLY A 350 -7.22 -4.35 10.30
N VAL A 351 -6.02 -4.32 10.88
CA VAL A 351 -5.71 -3.46 12.02
C VAL A 351 -5.73 -1.98 11.65
N SER A 352 -5.20 -1.62 10.48
CA SER A 352 -5.14 -0.22 10.04
C SER A 352 -6.51 0.38 9.83
N PHE A 353 -7.43 -0.36 9.21
CA PHE A 353 -8.81 0.08 9.08
C PHE A 353 -9.47 0.29 10.46
N LEU A 354 -9.37 -0.69 11.36
CA LEU A 354 -9.94 -0.60 12.71
C LEU A 354 -9.35 0.56 13.52
N ASP A 355 -8.05 0.82 13.39
CA ASP A 355 -7.39 1.95 14.02
C ASP A 355 -7.84 3.30 13.43
N GLU A 356 -7.92 3.41 12.10
CA GLU A 356 -8.31 4.62 11.36
C GLU A 356 -9.74 5.07 11.71
N VAL A 357 -10.69 4.13 11.83
CA VAL A 357 -12.07 4.44 12.23
C VAL A 357 -12.22 4.63 13.75
N GLY A 358 -11.13 4.54 14.51
CA GLY A 358 -11.12 4.70 15.96
C GLY A 358 -11.81 3.58 16.73
N TYR A 359 -11.79 2.35 16.20
CA TYR A 359 -12.36 1.19 16.88
C TYR A 359 -11.69 0.97 18.24
N PHE A 360 -10.34 0.91 18.24
CA PHE A 360 -9.54 0.73 19.45
C PHE A 360 -9.46 1.99 20.32
N GLN A 361 -9.41 3.18 19.71
CA GLN A 361 -9.17 4.44 20.40
C GLN A 361 -10.26 5.46 20.07
N SER A 362 -11.04 5.88 21.07
CA SER A 362 -12.14 6.82 20.87
C SER A 362 -11.69 8.21 20.42
N SER A 363 -10.47 8.63 20.75
CA SER A 363 -9.90 9.91 20.32
C SER A 363 -9.69 10.01 18.80
N LYS A 364 -9.63 8.88 18.10
CA LYS A 364 -9.52 8.83 16.63
C LYS A 364 -10.88 8.87 15.92
N ARG A 365 -12.00 8.76 16.65
CA ARG A 365 -13.34 8.72 16.06
C ARG A 365 -13.76 10.11 15.58
N PHE A 366 -13.67 10.34 14.28
CA PHE A 366 -14.16 11.56 13.63
C PHE A 366 -15.62 11.43 13.17
N TRP A 367 -16.11 10.21 12.97
CA TRP A 367 -17.37 9.92 12.27
C TRP A 367 -18.53 9.51 13.19
N THR A 368 -18.26 9.07 14.43
CA THR A 368 -19.28 8.57 15.36
C THR A 368 -18.95 8.84 16.82
N SER A 369 -19.98 8.95 17.65
CA SER A 369 -19.88 8.97 19.12
C SER A 369 -20.18 7.60 19.76
N GLN A 370 -20.46 6.57 18.94
CA GLN A 370 -20.75 5.22 19.43
C GLN A 370 -19.57 4.66 20.23
N LYS A 371 -19.91 3.88 21.27
CA LYS A 371 -18.94 3.13 22.07
C LYS A 371 -18.79 1.72 21.49
N PHE A 372 -17.56 1.21 21.49
CA PHE A 372 -17.23 -0.16 21.09
C PHE A 372 -16.78 -0.97 22.32
N PRO A 373 -17.70 -1.47 23.15
CA PRO A 373 -17.36 -2.13 24.42
C PRO A 373 -16.55 -3.43 24.23
N TYR A 374 -16.64 -4.07 23.06
CA TYR A 374 -15.87 -5.26 22.73
C TYR A 374 -14.48 -4.97 22.15
N ALA A 375 -14.14 -3.70 21.91
CA ALA A 375 -12.85 -3.33 21.34
C ALA A 375 -11.65 -3.86 22.14
N PRO A 376 -11.60 -3.80 23.49
CA PRO A 376 -10.49 -4.38 24.26
C PRO A 376 -10.32 -5.89 24.04
N VAL A 377 -11.43 -6.64 23.96
CA VAL A 377 -11.39 -8.10 23.76
C VAL A 377 -10.86 -8.44 22.37
N ILE A 378 -11.32 -7.73 21.34
CA ILE A 378 -10.85 -7.91 19.97
C ILE A 378 -9.39 -7.49 19.84
N GLN A 379 -9.01 -6.37 20.48
CA GLN A 379 -7.65 -5.87 20.53
C GLN A 379 -6.67 -6.95 21.04
N SER A 380 -6.97 -7.57 22.19
CA SER A 380 -6.13 -8.61 22.76
C SER A 380 -6.07 -9.89 21.91
N ARG A 381 -7.15 -10.26 21.22
CA ARG A 381 -7.16 -11.43 20.31
C ARG A 381 -6.29 -11.20 19.09
N ILE A 382 -6.42 -10.05 18.44
CA ILE A 382 -5.60 -9.69 17.28
C ILE A 382 -4.13 -9.61 17.68
N ARG A 383 -3.80 -8.98 18.83
CA ARG A 383 -2.41 -8.92 19.32
C ARG A 383 -1.81 -10.32 19.50
N ARG A 384 -2.54 -11.24 20.15
CA ARG A 384 -2.07 -12.61 20.34
C ARG A 384 -1.76 -13.30 19.00
N LYS A 385 -2.56 -13.05 17.97
CA LYS A 385 -2.28 -13.55 16.61
C LYS A 385 -1.07 -12.90 15.98
N LEU A 386 -0.87 -11.60 16.17
CA LEU A 386 0.34 -10.91 15.72
C LEU A 386 1.61 -11.40 16.44
N ASP A 387 1.51 -12.00 17.62
CA ASP A 387 2.63 -12.63 18.33
C ASP A 387 3.05 -14.00 17.73
N GLU A 388 2.25 -14.58 16.84
CA GLU A 388 2.59 -15.82 16.11
C GLU A 388 3.50 -15.56 14.88
N PHE A 389 3.66 -14.29 14.47
CA PHE A 389 4.52 -13.91 13.34
C PHE A 389 5.92 -13.50 13.78
N ASP A 390 6.84 -13.42 12.82
CA ASP A 390 8.17 -12.85 13.01
C ASP A 390 8.08 -11.43 13.62
N THR A 391 8.76 -11.22 14.74
CA THR A 391 8.75 -9.96 15.49
C THR A 391 9.47 -8.85 14.77
N GLU A 392 10.39 -9.19 13.85
CA GLU A 392 11.09 -8.24 12.99
C GLU A 392 10.31 -7.95 11.70
N ASN A 393 9.19 -8.68 11.44
CA ASN A 393 8.39 -8.39 10.27
C ASN A 393 7.78 -6.99 10.38
N PRO A 394 8.02 -6.11 9.40
CA PRO A 394 7.65 -4.73 9.62
C PRO A 394 6.16 -4.41 9.56
N SER A 395 5.38 -5.17 8.77
CA SER A 395 3.91 -5.06 8.77
C SER A 395 3.32 -5.48 10.12
N VAL A 396 3.93 -6.48 10.77
CA VAL A 396 3.54 -6.93 12.12
C VAL A 396 3.88 -5.87 13.16
N ILE A 397 5.08 -5.29 13.11
CA ILE A 397 5.48 -4.18 14.00
C ILE A 397 4.49 -3.02 13.87
N ALA A 398 4.17 -2.60 12.64
CA ALA A 398 3.25 -1.50 12.38
C ALA A 398 1.83 -1.81 12.88
N ALA A 399 1.32 -3.03 12.67
CA ALA A 399 0.04 -3.46 13.20
C ALA A 399 0.01 -3.44 14.74
N LYS A 400 1.05 -3.98 15.40
CA LYS A 400 1.18 -3.96 16.88
C LYS A 400 1.28 -2.55 17.46
N TRP A 401 1.81 -1.59 16.71
CA TRP A 401 1.83 -0.20 17.10
C TRP A 401 0.45 0.45 16.97
N LYS A 402 -0.24 0.26 15.83
CA LYS A 402 -1.58 0.82 15.56
C LYS A 402 -2.62 0.32 16.55
N ILE A 403 -2.58 -0.96 16.90
CA ILE A 403 -3.50 -1.54 17.87
C ILE A 403 -3.31 -0.93 19.28
N GLY A 404 -2.15 -0.32 19.57
CA GLY A 404 -1.85 0.31 20.87
C GLY A 404 -1.68 -0.70 22.01
N PRO A 405 -1.09 -0.34 23.17
CA PRO A 405 -0.82 -1.28 24.27
C PRO A 405 -2.08 -2.01 24.71
N ASP A 406 -1.95 -3.20 25.30
CA ASP A 406 -3.12 -3.96 25.75
C ASP A 406 -3.94 -3.07 26.67
N ALA A 407 -5.19 -2.85 26.29
CA ALA A 407 -6.15 -2.31 27.22
C ALA A 407 -6.20 -3.33 28.36
N VAL A 408 -5.60 -2.97 29.51
CA VAL A 408 -5.81 -3.71 30.75
C VAL A 408 -7.31 -3.89 30.85
N LEU A 409 -7.77 -5.14 30.83
CA LEU A 409 -9.16 -5.50 31.06
C LEU A 409 -9.54 -4.93 32.43
N GLY A 410 -10.00 -3.68 32.44
CA GLY A 410 -10.40 -3.00 33.65
C GLY A 410 -11.66 -3.67 34.17
N ASP A 411 -11.53 -4.45 35.25
CA ASP A 411 -12.52 -4.83 36.25
C ASP A 411 -14.00 -4.57 35.90
N THR A 412 -14.52 -5.18 34.82
CA THR A 412 -15.97 -5.16 34.54
C THR A 412 -16.56 -6.50 34.12
N VAL A 413 -15.80 -7.59 34.21
CA VAL A 413 -16.37 -8.95 34.12
C VAL A 413 -15.69 -9.89 35.13
N GLN A 414 -15.81 -9.60 36.43
CA GLN A 414 -15.79 -10.62 37.47
C GLN A 414 -16.29 -10.05 38.80
N GLY A 415 -17.43 -10.55 39.25
CA GLY A 415 -17.91 -10.28 40.60
C GLY A 415 -17.05 -10.97 41.65
N ALA A 416 -16.91 -10.29 42.80
CA ALA A 416 -16.50 -10.75 44.13
C ALA A 416 -14.99 -10.90 44.49
N LEU A 417 -14.44 -9.80 45.08
CA LEU A 417 -13.54 -9.70 46.28
C LEU A 417 -12.10 -10.28 46.25
N PRO A 418 -11.15 -9.76 47.07
CA PRO A 418 -10.64 -8.40 47.19
C PRO A 418 -9.08 -8.27 47.11
N LYS A 419 -8.64 -7.04 46.78
CA LYS A 419 -7.32 -6.37 46.92
C LYS A 419 -6.13 -7.14 47.54
N LEU A 420 -4.97 -6.98 46.90
CA LEU A 420 -3.71 -6.63 47.58
C LEU A 420 -2.80 -5.77 46.68
N ALA A 421 -2.38 -4.64 47.23
CA ALA A 421 -1.52 -3.65 46.61
C ALA A 421 -0.04 -4.07 46.65
N ASN A 422 0.76 -3.66 45.66
CA ASN A 422 1.86 -2.74 45.92
C ASN A 422 2.52 -2.24 44.63
N ALA A 423 2.71 -0.93 44.60
CA ALA A 423 3.36 -0.17 43.56
C ALA A 423 4.89 -0.19 43.70
N ARG A 424 5.59 -0.17 42.57
CA ARG A 424 6.87 0.54 42.43
C ARG A 424 6.86 1.33 41.13
N THR A 425 6.70 2.63 41.31
CA THR A 425 6.78 3.71 40.32
C THR A 425 8.24 3.92 39.90
N ALA A 426 8.53 3.76 38.62
CA ALA A 426 9.74 4.33 38.01
C ALA A 426 9.35 5.60 37.25
N ARG A 427 9.98 6.72 37.63
CA ARG A 427 9.79 8.05 37.04
C ARG A 427 10.25 8.03 35.58
N ILE A 428 9.35 8.37 34.65
CA ILE A 428 9.72 8.79 33.30
C ILE A 428 10.00 10.29 33.37
N SER A 429 11.24 10.67 33.08
CA SER A 429 11.70 12.06 32.94
C SER A 429 10.97 12.74 31.78
N HIS A 430 10.49 13.95 32.05
CA HIS A 430 9.95 14.88 31.06
C HIS A 430 10.95 15.09 29.91
N LEU A 431 10.57 14.68 28.70
CA LEU A 431 11.21 15.14 27.46
C LEU A 431 10.43 16.36 26.95
N SER A 432 11.18 17.42 26.68
CA SER A 432 10.72 18.74 26.28
C SER A 432 10.33 18.80 24.80
N GLY A 433 9.16 19.38 24.52
CA GLY A 433 8.97 20.43 23.51
C GLY A 433 9.02 20.08 22.02
N ASP A 434 10.10 19.49 21.51
CA ASP A 434 10.45 19.60 20.07
C ASP A 434 10.71 18.27 19.33
N ASP A 435 10.51 17.11 19.96
CA ASP A 435 10.67 15.78 19.33
C ASP A 435 9.33 15.11 18.92
N CYS A 436 8.43 15.89 18.32
CA CYS A 436 7.16 15.37 17.78
C CYS A 436 7.32 14.83 16.36
N ALA A 437 7.98 13.67 16.20
CA ALA A 437 7.75 12.83 15.03
C ALA A 437 6.26 12.43 15.04
N SER A 438 5.47 12.98 14.09
CA SER A 438 4.02 12.80 14.08
C SER A 438 3.64 11.32 13.95
N THR A 439 2.55 10.92 14.60
CA THR A 439 1.96 9.57 14.56
C THR A 439 1.80 9.01 13.13
N GLU A 440 1.66 9.88 12.13
CA GLU A 440 1.49 9.52 10.71
C GLU A 440 2.81 9.13 10.01
N GLU A 441 3.98 9.59 10.47
CA GLU A 441 5.27 9.28 9.83
C GLU A 441 5.67 7.80 9.99
N ARG A 442 5.26 7.17 11.11
CA ARG A 442 5.51 5.75 11.42
C ARG A 442 4.53 4.79 10.73
N GLU A 443 3.37 5.27 10.25
CA GLU A 443 2.33 4.41 9.64
C GLU A 443 2.73 3.84 8.30
N PHE A 444 3.61 4.54 7.59
CA PHE A 444 3.93 4.28 6.20
C PHE A 444 5.31 3.64 6.03
N GLU A 445 6.01 3.31 7.11
CA GLU A 445 7.37 2.77 7.03
C GLU A 445 7.41 1.38 6.37
N TYR A 446 6.26 0.68 6.22
CA TYR A 446 6.28 -0.78 6.02
C TYR A 446 5.16 -1.39 5.16
N ILE A 447 4.58 -0.63 4.23
CA ILE A 447 3.50 -1.14 3.37
C ILE A 447 4.01 -1.38 1.95
N LEU A 448 4.38 -2.63 1.67
CA LEU A 448 4.33 -3.16 0.32
C LEU A 448 2.86 -3.36 -0.07
N ARG A 449 2.54 -2.88 -1.26
CA ARG A 449 1.22 -2.84 -1.88
C ARG A 449 0.44 -4.14 -1.68
N PRO A 450 -0.87 -4.11 -1.37
CA PRO A 450 -1.75 -5.18 -1.80
C PRO A 450 -1.88 -5.14 -3.32
N ASN A 451 -2.34 -6.24 -3.87
CA ASN A 451 -2.52 -6.43 -5.29
C ASN A 451 -3.41 -5.31 -5.82
N ASN A 452 -2.85 -4.54 -6.75
CA ASN A 452 -3.64 -3.72 -7.63
C ASN A 452 -4.39 -4.65 -8.61
N ASP A 453 -5.42 -5.35 -8.10
CA ASP A 453 -6.37 -6.11 -8.89
C ASP A 453 -7.52 -5.18 -9.24
N GLY A 454 -7.39 -4.54 -10.39
CA GLY A 454 -8.44 -3.74 -11.01
C GLY A 454 -7.95 -3.01 -12.25
#